data_AF-A0A432SWS8-F1
#
_entry.id   AF-A0A432SWS8-F1
#
_cell.length_a   1.000
_cell.length_b   1.000
_cell.length_c   1.000
_cell.angle_alpha   90.00
_cell.angle_beta   90.00
_cell.angle_gamma   90.00
#
_symmetry.space_group_name_H-M   'P 1'
#
loop_
_entity.id
_entity.type
_entity.pdbx_description
1 polymer ?
#
loop_
_entity_poly.entity_id
_entity_poly.type
_entity_poly.pdbx_seq_one_letter_code
_entity_poly.pdbx_strand_id
1 'polypeptide(L)'
;MNNKILTLTSAILLSTAFICANDSNETVVPTKHNKKLTLSTIAEIQLGRGTVMMEFGHRFYVAYYAAKTSNWELAKYQIDELIEAQEIVEATRPQYAKQLKAFEDGAITNLQKSIETKECKLFFLF
;
A
#
# COMPACT_ATOMS: atom_id res chain seq x y z
N MET A 1 23.81 33.27 -9.82
CA MET A 1 22.75 32.92 -10.80
C MET A 1 22.39 31.42 -10.73
N ASN A 2 22.27 30.83 -9.53
CA ASN A 2 22.26 29.35 -9.36
C ASN A 2 21.04 28.76 -8.64
N ASN A 3 20.12 29.56 -8.09
CA ASN A 3 19.02 29.00 -7.28
C ASN A 3 17.74 28.73 -8.10
N LYS A 4 17.61 29.27 -9.31
CA LYS A 4 16.42 29.05 -10.17
C LYS A 4 16.49 27.76 -10.99
N ILE A 5 17.69 27.26 -11.29
CA ILE A 5 17.90 26.01 -12.06
C ILE A 5 17.64 24.79 -11.15
N LEU A 6 18.03 24.86 -9.87
CA LEU A 6 17.82 23.77 -8.90
C LEU A 6 16.34 23.58 -8.52
N THR A 7 15.54 24.65 -8.52
CA THR A 7 14.09 24.56 -8.30
C THR A 7 13.35 24.02 -9.53
N LEU A 8 13.85 24.28 -10.73
CA LEU A 8 13.24 23.81 -11.98
C LEU A 8 13.46 22.31 -12.19
N THR A 9 14.62 21.77 -11.80
CA THR A 9 14.90 20.32 -11.86
C THR A 9 14.08 19.52 -10.85
N SER A 10 13.87 20.05 -9.63
CA SER A 10 12.97 19.42 -8.65
C SER A 10 11.51 19.40 -9.10
N ALA A 11 11.04 20.43 -9.81
CA ALA A 11 9.68 20.48 -10.35
C ALA A 11 9.45 19.50 -11.51
N ILE A 12 10.46 19.30 -12.37
CA ILE A 12 10.38 18.34 -13.49
C ILE A 12 10.38 16.89 -12.98
N LEU A 13 11.17 16.57 -11.95
CA LEU A 13 11.18 15.25 -11.30
C LEU A 13 9.85 14.90 -10.61
N LEU A 14 9.10 15.89 -10.13
CA LEU A 14 7.77 15.68 -9.56
C LEU A 14 6.72 15.34 -10.64
N SER A 15 6.90 15.83 -11.88
CA SER A 15 5.95 15.56 -12.98
C SER A 15 6.24 14.24 -13.71
N THR A 16 7.50 13.81 -13.80
CA THR A 16 7.87 12.55 -14.49
C THR A 16 7.49 11.30 -13.69
N ALA A 17 7.23 11.43 -12.39
CA ALA A 17 6.70 10.34 -11.57
C ALA A 17 5.25 9.95 -11.93
N PHE A 18 4.51 10.78 -12.69
CA PHE A 18 3.13 10.50 -13.08
C PHE A 18 2.98 9.67 -14.38
N ILE A 19 4.05 9.48 -15.17
CA ILE A 19 3.91 8.99 -16.56
C ILE A 19 4.07 7.47 -16.72
N CYS A 20 4.37 6.72 -15.65
CA CYS A 20 4.45 5.25 -15.73
C CYS A 20 3.16 4.56 -15.22
N ALA A 21 2.00 4.91 -15.76
CA ALA A 21 0.79 4.10 -15.60
C ALA A 21 0.26 3.77 -16.99
N ASN A 22 0.36 2.49 -17.41
CA ASN A 22 -0.41 1.99 -18.55
C ASN A 22 -1.90 2.30 -18.31
N ASP A 23 -2.64 2.66 -19.38
CA ASP A 23 -4.07 2.94 -19.24
C ASP A 23 -4.81 1.66 -18.79
N SER A 24 -5.34 1.71 -17.57
CA SER A 24 -6.12 0.62 -16.96
C SER A 24 -7.36 0.23 -17.78
N ASN A 25 -7.85 1.10 -18.67
CA ASN A 25 -8.97 0.79 -19.57
C ASN A 25 -8.57 -0.12 -20.73
N GLU A 26 -7.31 -0.11 -21.15
CA GLU A 26 -6.82 -0.93 -22.26
C GLU A 26 -6.36 -2.32 -21.79
N THR A 27 -6.12 -2.48 -20.48
CA THR A 27 -5.65 -3.75 -19.90
C THR A 27 -6.81 -4.71 -19.72
N VAL A 28 -6.90 -5.72 -20.60
CA VAL A 28 -7.92 -6.79 -20.51
C VAL A 28 -7.42 -7.94 -19.63
N VAL A 29 -8.22 -8.29 -18.62
CA VAL A 29 -7.98 -9.40 -17.69
C VAL A 29 -9.02 -10.49 -17.94
N PRO A 30 -8.71 -11.53 -18.74
CA PRO A 30 -9.66 -12.58 -19.05
C PRO A 30 -9.91 -13.48 -17.83
N THR A 31 -11.17 -13.76 -17.55
CA THR A 31 -11.60 -14.73 -16.53
C THR A 31 -12.28 -15.93 -17.19
N LYS A 32 -12.51 -17.00 -16.42
CA LYS A 32 -13.25 -18.19 -16.89
C LYS A 32 -14.63 -17.85 -17.48
N HIS A 33 -15.31 -16.84 -16.92
CA HIS A 33 -16.69 -16.49 -17.26
C HIS A 33 -16.82 -15.25 -18.14
N ASN A 34 -15.83 -14.35 -18.13
CA ASN A 34 -15.81 -13.16 -18.97
C ASN A 34 -14.40 -12.89 -19.49
N LYS A 35 -14.23 -12.91 -20.81
CA LYS A 35 -12.93 -12.73 -21.48
C LYS A 35 -12.57 -11.26 -21.78
N LYS A 36 -13.48 -10.31 -21.52
CA LYS A 36 -13.34 -8.89 -21.92
C LYS A 36 -13.36 -7.93 -20.72
N LEU A 37 -13.15 -8.44 -19.51
CA LEU A 37 -13.12 -7.59 -18.33
C LEU A 37 -11.87 -6.70 -18.36
N THR A 38 -12.01 -5.39 -18.21
CA THR A 38 -10.88 -4.46 -18.12
C THR A 38 -10.40 -4.34 -16.67
N LEU A 39 -9.13 -3.96 -16.48
CA LEU A 39 -8.58 -3.70 -15.15
C LEU A 39 -9.34 -2.57 -14.44
N SER A 40 -9.74 -1.53 -15.17
CA SER A 40 -10.59 -0.46 -14.65
C SER A 40 -11.93 -0.97 -14.10
N THR A 41 -12.61 -1.86 -14.85
CA THR A 41 -13.87 -2.47 -14.40
C THR A 41 -13.65 -3.27 -13.11
N ILE A 42 -12.53 -4.00 -12.99
CA ILE A 42 -12.19 -4.71 -11.75
C ILE A 42 -12.00 -3.73 -10.60
N ALA A 43 -11.27 -2.64 -10.82
CA ALA A 43 -11.00 -1.62 -9.81
C ALA A 43 -12.27 -0.88 -9.32
N GLU A 44 -13.28 -0.76 -10.17
CA GLU A 44 -14.60 -0.17 -9.86
C GLU A 44 -15.51 -1.11 -9.06
N ILE A 45 -15.41 -2.42 -9.27
CA ILE A 45 -16.18 -3.43 -8.51
C ILE A 45 -15.64 -3.59 -7.09
N GLN A 46 -14.33 -3.36 -6.89
CA GLN A 46 -13.72 -3.47 -5.57
C GLN A 46 -14.24 -2.40 -4.61
N LEU A 47 -14.21 -2.75 -3.31
CA LEU A 47 -14.48 -1.80 -2.24
C LEU A 47 -13.62 -0.54 -2.41
N GLY A 48 -14.23 0.63 -2.23
CA GLY A 48 -13.51 1.89 -2.35
C GLY A 48 -12.34 1.96 -1.37
N ARG A 49 -11.28 2.71 -1.72
CA ARG A 49 -10.08 2.90 -0.89
C ARG A 49 -10.39 3.27 0.56
N GLY A 50 -11.46 4.05 0.79
CA GLY A 50 -11.90 4.42 2.15
C GLY A 50 -12.21 3.20 3.03
N THR A 51 -12.86 2.17 2.47
CA THR A 51 -13.14 0.92 3.19
C THR A 51 -11.87 0.13 3.48
N VAL A 52 -10.93 0.08 2.53
CA VAL A 52 -9.61 -0.55 2.76
C VAL A 52 -8.86 0.18 3.88
N MET A 53 -8.94 1.51 3.95
CA MET A 53 -8.32 2.27 5.04
C MET A 53 -8.97 2.03 6.41
N MET A 54 -10.27 1.70 6.46
CA MET A 54 -10.91 1.25 7.70
C MET A 54 -10.33 -0.09 8.18
N GLU A 55 -10.11 -1.03 7.25
CA GLU A 55 -9.45 -2.31 7.55
C GLU A 55 -8.01 -2.08 8.05
N PHE A 56 -7.26 -1.18 7.41
CA PHE A 56 -5.91 -0.82 7.86
C PHE A 56 -5.92 -0.32 9.31
N GLY A 57 -6.80 0.64 9.62
CA GLY A 57 -6.90 1.20 10.97
C GLY A 57 -7.28 0.14 12.00
N HIS A 58 -8.25 -0.71 11.68
CA HIS A 58 -8.68 -1.80 12.56
C HIS A 58 -7.57 -2.82 12.82
N ARG A 59 -6.93 -3.33 11.75
CA ARG A 59 -5.89 -4.35 11.85
C ARG A 59 -4.65 -3.82 12.55
N PHE A 60 -4.25 -2.57 12.27
CA PHE A 60 -3.16 -1.92 12.98
C PHE A 60 -3.46 -1.75 14.47
N TYR A 61 -4.67 -1.30 14.83
CA TYR A 61 -5.11 -1.21 16.22
C TYR A 61 -5.02 -2.56 16.94
N VAL A 62 -5.52 -3.63 16.32
CA VAL A 62 -5.44 -4.98 16.90
C VAL A 62 -3.99 -5.43 17.03
N ALA A 63 -3.16 -5.21 16.01
CA ALA A 63 -1.74 -5.57 16.04
C ALA A 63 -0.99 -4.85 17.17
N TYR A 64 -1.25 -3.55 17.35
CA TYR A 64 -0.66 -2.73 18.41
C TYR A 64 -0.99 -3.29 19.80
N TYR A 65 -2.28 -3.55 20.07
CA TYR A 65 -2.67 -4.07 21.38
C TYR A 65 -2.23 -5.51 21.60
N ALA A 66 -2.21 -6.33 20.55
CA ALA A 66 -1.67 -7.69 20.61
C ALA A 66 -0.18 -7.67 21.00
N ALA A 67 0.63 -6.83 20.35
CA ALA A 67 2.03 -6.61 20.69
C ALA A 67 2.21 -6.10 22.13
N LYS A 68 1.36 -5.17 22.58
CA LYS A 68 1.38 -4.64 23.96
C LYS A 68 1.11 -5.72 25.01
N THR A 69 0.30 -6.72 24.68
CA THR A 69 0.02 -7.88 25.55
C THR A 69 0.95 -9.07 25.28
N SER A 70 2.03 -8.89 24.49
CA SER A 70 2.98 -9.93 24.08
C SER A 70 2.37 -11.08 23.26
N ASN A 71 1.22 -10.86 22.62
CA ASN A 71 0.62 -11.79 21.65
C ASN A 71 1.16 -11.47 20.24
N TRP A 72 2.39 -11.91 20.00
CA TRP A 72 3.14 -11.57 18.79
C TRP A 72 2.63 -12.31 17.55
N GLU A 73 2.08 -13.52 17.72
CA GLU A 73 1.47 -14.27 16.63
C GLU A 73 0.26 -13.52 16.07
N LEU A 74 -0.61 -12.99 16.94
CA LEU A 74 -1.75 -12.18 16.50
C LEU A 74 -1.29 -10.86 15.88
N ALA A 75 -0.27 -10.21 16.44
CA ALA A 75 0.28 -8.99 15.86
C ALA A 75 0.82 -9.25 14.44
N LYS A 76 1.56 -10.35 14.25
CA LYS A 76 2.06 -10.78 12.94
C LYS A 76 0.92 -11.00 11.96
N TYR A 77 -0.07 -11.80 12.36
CA TYR A 77 -1.21 -12.14 11.52
C TYR A 77 -1.93 -10.88 11.01
N GLN A 78 -2.19 -9.91 11.89
CA GLN A 78 -2.88 -8.68 11.50
C GLN A 78 -2.06 -7.79 10.56
N ILE A 79 -0.73 -7.74 10.72
CA ILE A 79 0.15 -7.00 9.81
C ILE A 79 0.26 -7.70 8.45
N ASP A 80 0.37 -9.02 8.41
CA ASP A 80 0.41 -9.78 7.14
C ASP A 80 -0.88 -9.55 6.33
N GLU A 81 -2.04 -9.65 6.96
CA GLU A 81 -3.34 -9.42 6.29
C GLU A 81 -3.53 -7.98 5.81
N LEU A 82 -2.93 -7.01 6.52
CA LEU A 82 -2.92 -5.61 6.09
C LEU A 82 -2.12 -5.45 4.79
N ILE A 83 -0.98 -6.16 4.65
CA ILE A 83 -0.19 -6.19 3.42
C ILE A 83 -0.98 -6.83 2.28
N GLU A 84 -1.60 -7.99 2.51
CA GLU A 84 -2.41 -8.66 1.50
C GLU A 84 -3.56 -7.78 0.98
N ALA A 85 -4.22 -7.04 1.87
CA ALA A 85 -5.24 -6.07 1.49
C ALA A 85 -4.66 -4.93 0.64
N GLN A 86 -3.42 -4.52 0.88
CA GLN A 86 -2.72 -3.52 0.08
C GLN A 86 -2.39 -4.03 -1.31
N GLU A 87 -1.81 -5.23 -1.41
CA GLU A 87 -1.40 -5.85 -2.67
C GLU A 87 -2.57 -5.96 -3.66
N ILE A 88 -3.78 -6.21 -3.16
CA ILE A 88 -5.01 -6.18 -3.97
C ILE A 88 -5.22 -4.80 -4.61
N VAL A 89 -5.02 -3.71 -3.86
CA VAL A 89 -5.16 -2.35 -4.35
C VAL A 89 -4.02 -1.97 -5.29
N GLU A 90 -2.79 -2.44 -5.04
CA GLU A 90 -1.65 -2.25 -5.95
C GLU A 90 -1.90 -2.89 -7.30
N ALA A 91 -2.45 -4.12 -7.30
CA ALA A 91 -2.74 -4.87 -8.52
C ALA A 91 -3.87 -4.23 -9.35
N THR A 92 -4.93 -3.73 -8.69
CA THR A 92 -6.08 -3.18 -9.41
C THR A 92 -5.97 -1.70 -9.74
N ARG A 93 -5.09 -0.97 -9.04
CA ARG A 93 -4.87 0.46 -9.23
C ARG A 93 -3.38 0.76 -9.38
N PRO A 94 -2.76 0.34 -10.51
CA PRO A 94 -1.32 0.40 -10.71
C PRO A 94 -0.74 1.83 -10.62
N GLN A 95 -1.56 2.86 -10.84
CA GLN A 95 -1.14 4.26 -10.68
C GLN A 95 -0.72 4.62 -9.25
N TYR A 96 -1.13 3.83 -8.24
CA TYR A 96 -0.76 4.01 -6.84
C TYR A 96 0.27 2.97 -6.34
N ALA A 97 0.58 1.95 -7.15
CA ALA A 97 1.40 0.82 -6.72
C ALA A 97 2.77 1.26 -6.20
N LYS A 98 3.41 2.25 -6.84
CA LYS A 98 4.72 2.76 -6.40
C LYS A 98 4.65 3.42 -5.03
N GLN A 99 3.62 4.22 -4.76
CA GLN A 99 3.43 4.93 -3.49
C GLN A 99 3.10 3.95 -2.36
N LEU A 100 2.25 2.96 -2.66
CA LEU A 100 1.88 1.90 -1.75
C LEU A 100 3.10 1.02 -1.41
N LYS A 101 3.90 0.66 -2.41
CA LYS A 101 5.12 -0.10 -2.18
C LYS A 101 6.15 0.65 -1.35
N ALA A 102 6.31 1.96 -1.59
CA ALA A 102 7.18 2.80 -0.77
C ALA A 102 6.69 2.90 0.69
N PHE A 103 5.38 2.86 0.92
CA PHE A 103 4.81 2.79 2.26
C PHE A 103 5.13 1.44 2.93
N GLU A 104 4.96 0.31 2.24
CA GLU A 104 5.33 -1.02 2.74
C GLU A 104 6.81 -1.13 3.12
N ASP A 105 7.69 -0.74 2.21
CA ASP A 105 9.14 -0.87 2.35
C ASP A 105 9.69 0.01 3.49
N GLY A 106 8.96 1.06 3.87
CA GLY A 106 9.26 1.90 5.02
C GLY A 106 8.51 1.49 6.28
N ALA A 107 7.23 1.82 6.31
CA ALA A 107 6.34 1.71 7.46
C ALA A 107 6.23 0.28 7.97
N ILE A 108 5.78 -0.60 7.06
CA ILE A 108 5.36 -1.95 7.41
C ILE A 108 6.56 -2.83 7.68
N THR A 109 7.65 -2.67 6.92
CA THR A 109 8.92 -3.36 7.17
C THR A 109 9.46 -3.08 8.58
N ASN A 110 9.31 -1.85 9.08
CA ASN A 110 9.71 -1.53 10.45
C ASN A 110 8.80 -2.21 11.49
N LEU A 111 7.49 -2.29 11.24
CA LEU A 111 6.57 -3.02 12.12
C LEU A 111 6.86 -4.52 12.15
N GLN A 112 7.13 -5.13 10.98
CA GLN A 112 7.52 -6.54 10.88
C GLN A 112 8.80 -6.83 11.68
N LYS A 113 9.83 -5.98 11.57
CA LYS A 113 11.03 -6.08 12.41
C LYS A 113 10.72 -5.99 13.89
N SER A 114 9.80 -5.10 14.28
CA SER A 114 9.34 -4.97 15.67
C SER A 114 8.67 -6.25 16.18
N ILE A 115 7.88 -6.91 15.33
CA ILE A 115 7.22 -8.18 15.65
C ILE A 115 8.25 -9.32 15.77
N GLU A 116 9.20 -9.39 14.83
CA GLU A 116 10.28 -10.39 14.85
C GLU A 116 11.17 -10.27 16.10
N THR A 117 11.55 -9.04 16.44
CA THR A 117 12.36 -8.74 17.63
C THR A 117 11.56 -8.73 18.93
N LYS A 118 10.22 -8.81 18.85
CA LYS A 118 9.30 -8.69 19.98
C LYS A 118 9.51 -7.40 20.77
N GLU A 119 9.90 -6.33 20.08
CA GLU A 119 10.09 -5.00 20.65
C GLU A 119 8.96 -4.06 20.23
N CYS A 120 8.20 -3.53 21.18
CA CYS A 120 7.05 -2.67 20.87
C CYS A 120 7.43 -1.23 20.45
N LYS A 121 8.73 -0.87 20.41
CA LYS A 121 9.19 0.52 20.21
C LYS A 121 8.81 1.09 18.85
N LEU A 122 8.85 0.31 17.77
CA LEU A 122 8.59 0.83 16.42
C LEU A 122 7.08 1.05 16.15
N PHE A 123 6.20 0.46 16.96
CA PHE A 123 4.76 0.70 16.89
C PHE A 123 4.36 2.13 17.33
N PHE A 124 5.22 2.87 18.04
CA PHE A 124 4.95 4.22 18.53
C PHE A 124 5.35 5.34 17.55
N LEU A 125 5.94 4.99 16.41
CA LEU A 125 6.40 5.94 15.38
C LEU A 125 5.38 6.12 14.23
N PHE A 126 4.21 5.48 14.36
CA PHE A 126 3.03 5.61 13.50
C PHE A 126 1.90 6.31 14.24
#